data_AF-A0A7S3KBJ1-F1
#
_entry.id   AF-A0A7S3KBJ1-F1
#
_cell.length_a   1.000
_cell.length_b   1.000
_cell.length_c   1.000
_cell.angle_alpha   90.00
_cell.angle_beta   90.00
_cell.angle_gamma   90.00
#
_symmetry.space_group_name_H-M   'P 1'
#
loop_
_entity.id
_entity.type
_entity.pdbx_description
1 polymer ?
#
loop_
_entity_poly.entity_id
_entity_poly.type
_entity_poly.pdbx_seq_one_letter_code
_entity_poly.pdbx_strand_id
1 'polypeptide(L)'
;TEKTEQFYVAVKGQGLDAELGKKDNPIDFCIDPSSLDGSSISSVPKFLFEGKINSANCCITEPFDGTITVKESELEIKSLEVQLVRVETFEGKTNATEVQNIQVADGDVIRNLEIPLYMLFPIVYSSPTMKHKDFKIEFQVNIIVIFLNGYQLTESFEIN
;
A
#
# COMPACT_ATOMS: atom_id res chain seq x y z
N THR A 1 -20.28 -14.04 -33.39
CA THR A 1 -21.38 -13.90 -32.43
C THR A 1 -20.76 -13.47 -31.12
N GLU A 2 -20.78 -12.16 -30.82
CA GLU A 2 -20.25 -11.66 -29.54
C GLU A 2 -21.10 -12.22 -28.41
N LYS A 3 -20.48 -12.98 -27.52
CA LYS A 3 -21.11 -13.48 -26.30
C LYS A 3 -21.02 -12.36 -25.26
N THR A 4 -22.10 -11.61 -25.10
CA THR A 4 -22.22 -10.63 -24.03
C THR A 4 -22.67 -11.38 -22.77
N GLU A 5 -21.78 -11.53 -21.79
CA GLU A 5 -22.16 -12.00 -20.46
C GLU A 5 -22.42 -10.79 -19.56
N GLN A 6 -23.60 -10.77 -18.94
CA GLN A 6 -23.97 -9.74 -17.97
C GLN A 6 -23.75 -10.30 -16.57
N PHE A 7 -22.97 -9.59 -15.77
CA PHE A 7 -22.82 -9.88 -14.34
C PHE A 7 -23.35 -8.72 -13.52
N TYR A 8 -24.06 -9.06 -12.45
CA TYR A 8 -24.61 -8.10 -11.50
C TYR A 8 -23.59 -7.88 -10.38
N VAL A 9 -23.08 -6.65 -10.28
CA VAL A 9 -22.25 -6.24 -9.16
C VAL A 9 -23.18 -5.77 -8.04
N ALA A 10 -23.49 -6.67 -7.11
CA ALA A 10 -24.16 -6.30 -5.88
C ALA A 10 -23.12 -5.62 -4.96
N VAL A 11 -23.03 -4.29 -5.05
CA VAL A 11 -22.30 -3.52 -4.04
C VAL A 11 -23.18 -3.49 -2.80
N LYS A 12 -22.83 -4.24 -1.75
CA LYS A 12 -23.41 -3.98 -0.43
C LYS A 12 -23.06 -2.53 -0.08
N GLY A 13 -24.06 -1.67 0.13
CA GLY A 13 -23.82 -0.27 0.54
C GLY A 13 -24.48 0.85 -0.29
N GLN A 14 -25.34 0.57 -1.28
CA GLN A 14 -26.16 1.65 -1.90
C GLN A 14 -27.29 2.18 -0.99
N GLY A 15 -27.45 1.64 0.21
CA GLY A 15 -28.12 2.27 1.34
C GLY A 15 -27.21 2.15 2.54
N LEU A 16 -27.18 3.17 3.41
CA LEU A 16 -26.42 3.23 4.67
C LEU A 16 -26.45 1.89 5.42
N ASP A 17 -25.44 1.05 5.18
CA ASP A 17 -25.23 -0.19 5.90
C ASP A 17 -24.15 0.11 6.93
N ALA A 18 -24.51 0.05 8.21
CA ALA A 18 -23.62 0.39 9.32
C ALA A 18 -22.43 -0.58 9.47
N GLU A 19 -22.40 -1.67 8.68
CA GLU A 19 -21.26 -2.58 8.59
C GLU A 19 -20.22 -2.22 7.51
N LEU A 20 -20.52 -1.24 6.64
CA LEU A 20 -19.62 -0.69 5.63
C LEU A 20 -19.02 0.64 6.13
N GLY A 21 -17.83 0.54 6.71
CA GLY A 21 -16.99 1.64 7.17
C GLY A 21 -15.60 1.10 7.47
N LYS A 22 -14.63 1.99 7.71
CA LYS A 22 -13.29 1.57 8.16
C LYS A 22 -13.43 0.72 9.42
N LYS A 23 -12.98 -0.53 9.35
CA LYS A 23 -12.86 -1.38 10.54
C LYS A 23 -11.48 -1.19 11.14
N ASP A 24 -11.35 -1.21 12.45
CA ASP A 24 -10.03 -1.22 13.09
C ASP A 24 -9.34 -2.55 12.76
N ASN A 25 -8.45 -2.51 11.78
CA ASN A 25 -7.58 -3.63 11.39
C ASN A 25 -6.13 -3.14 11.30
N PRO A 26 -5.54 -2.73 12.44
CA PRO A 26 -4.21 -2.15 12.45
C PRO A 26 -3.16 -3.20 12.05
N ILE A 27 -2.16 -2.75 11.28
CA ILE A 27 -1.00 -3.55 10.92
C ILE A 27 0.24 -2.81 11.42
N ASP A 28 0.92 -3.38 12.40
CA ASP A 28 2.26 -2.96 12.77
C ASP A 28 3.26 -3.63 11.82
N PHE A 29 4.24 -2.87 11.33
CA PHE A 29 5.24 -3.37 10.40
C PHE A 29 6.65 -2.92 10.78
N CYS A 30 7.62 -3.74 10.38
CA CYS A 30 9.04 -3.51 10.58
C CYS A 30 9.76 -3.86 9.27
N ILE A 31 10.48 -2.90 8.69
CA ILE A 31 11.26 -3.08 7.46
C ILE A 31 12.73 -3.07 7.86
N ASP A 32 13.35 -4.23 7.72
CA ASP A 32 14.76 -4.46 8.04
C ASP A 32 15.42 -5.31 6.94
N PRO A 33 16.75 -5.47 6.94
CA PRO A 33 17.42 -6.29 5.94
C PRO A 33 16.98 -7.76 5.90
N SER A 34 16.29 -8.26 6.94
CA SER A 34 15.80 -9.63 7.00
C SER A 34 14.44 -9.82 6.31
N SER A 35 13.67 -8.75 6.12
CA SER A 35 12.42 -8.75 5.37
C SER A 35 12.62 -8.76 3.84
N LEU A 36 13.87 -8.65 3.35
CA LEU A 36 14.19 -8.67 1.93
C LEU A 36 14.38 -10.09 1.38
N ASP A 37 13.59 -10.45 0.37
CA ASP A 37 13.75 -11.70 -0.36
C ASP A 37 15.04 -11.70 -1.21
N GLY A 38 16.04 -12.46 -0.76
CA GLY A 38 17.02 -13.13 -1.62
C GLY A 38 17.95 -12.27 -2.48
N SER A 39 18.91 -11.55 -1.88
CA SER A 39 20.25 -11.36 -2.47
C SER A 39 21.28 -10.91 -1.43
N SER A 40 22.25 -11.80 -1.13
CA SER A 40 23.51 -11.52 -0.43
C SER A 40 23.45 -10.53 0.74
N ILE A 41 23.14 -11.06 1.94
CA ILE A 41 23.13 -10.37 3.25
C ILE A 41 24.41 -9.54 3.52
N SER A 42 25.52 -9.84 2.85
CA SER A 42 26.81 -9.16 3.04
C SER A 42 26.91 -7.74 2.46
N SER A 43 25.96 -7.30 1.62
CA SER A 43 26.00 -5.95 1.00
C SER A 43 24.74 -5.12 1.23
N VAL A 44 23.79 -5.60 2.04
CA VAL A 44 22.58 -4.83 2.35
C VAL A 44 22.94 -3.79 3.41
N PRO A 45 22.72 -2.48 3.15
CA PRO A 45 22.98 -1.43 4.12
C PRO A 45 22.13 -1.66 5.38
N LYS A 46 22.64 -1.25 6.54
CA LYS A 46 21.85 -1.35 7.78
C LYS A 46 20.75 -0.30 7.79
N PHE A 47 19.52 -0.73 7.97
CA PHE A 47 18.38 0.16 8.17
C PHE A 47 17.34 -0.52 9.06
N LEU A 48 16.51 0.29 9.70
CA LEU A 48 15.37 -0.14 10.48
C LEU A 48 14.27 0.92 10.38
N PHE A 49 13.16 0.54 9.77
CA PHE A 49 11.95 1.35 9.72
C PHE A 49 10.85 0.63 10.48
N GLU A 50 10.17 1.34 11.36
CA GLU A 50 9.03 0.82 12.10
C GLU A 50 7.83 1.70 11.80
N GLY A 51 6.65 1.10 11.73
CA GLY A 51 5.45 1.87 11.50
C GLY A 51 4.19 1.09 11.75
N LYS A 52 3.09 1.78 11.51
CA LYS A 52 1.75 1.25 11.72
C LYS A 52 0.82 1.76 10.63
N ILE A 53 0.06 0.86 10.04
CA ILE A 53 -1.12 1.18 9.25
C ILE A 53 -2.32 1.10 10.19
N ASN A 54 -3.15 2.15 10.26
CA ASN A 54 -4.26 2.18 11.21
C ASN A 54 -5.39 1.22 10.81
N SER A 55 -5.58 0.99 9.51
CA SER A 55 -6.47 -0.07 9.05
C SER A 55 -6.09 -0.61 7.66
N ALA A 56 -6.04 -1.93 7.54
CA ALA A 56 -6.02 -2.62 6.25
C ALA A 56 -7.42 -2.78 5.62
N ASN A 57 -8.50 -2.42 6.33
CA ASN A 57 -9.84 -2.37 5.78
C ASN A 57 -10.24 -0.90 5.57
N CYS A 58 -10.10 -0.45 4.34
CA CYS A 58 -10.20 0.95 3.98
C CYS A 58 -11.63 1.32 3.55
N CYS A 59 -12.02 2.56 3.82
CA CYS A 59 -13.22 3.15 3.25
C CYS A 59 -12.79 4.20 2.22
N ILE A 60 -13.30 4.14 0.99
CA ILE A 60 -12.92 5.08 -0.08
C ILE A 60 -13.22 6.54 0.26
N THR A 61 -14.16 6.80 1.17
CA THR A 61 -14.53 8.15 1.62
C THR A 61 -13.69 8.63 2.80
N GLU A 62 -12.85 7.77 3.36
CA GLU A 62 -11.94 8.09 4.47
C GLU A 62 -10.48 8.00 4.01
N PRO A 63 -9.57 8.77 4.61
CA PRO A 63 -8.15 8.67 4.29
C PRO A 63 -7.59 7.31 4.69
N PHE A 64 -6.64 6.82 3.91
CA PHE A 64 -5.64 5.89 4.42
C PHE A 64 -4.69 6.64 5.35
N ASP A 65 -4.50 6.11 6.54
CA ASP A 65 -3.74 6.72 7.62
C ASP A 65 -2.84 5.71 8.34
N GLY A 66 -1.69 6.19 8.76
CA GLY A 66 -0.69 5.41 9.47
C GLY A 66 0.51 6.27 9.85
N THR A 67 1.56 5.63 10.34
CA THR A 67 2.81 6.28 10.70
C THR A 67 4.00 5.44 10.27
N ILE A 68 5.12 6.09 9.98
CA ILE A 68 6.42 5.47 9.78
C ILE A 68 7.47 6.25 10.56
N THR A 69 8.39 5.54 11.19
CA THR A 69 9.51 6.10 11.94
C THR A 69 10.80 5.46 11.45
N VAL A 70 11.75 6.30 11.04
CA VAL A 70 13.11 5.84 10.73
C VAL A 70 13.85 5.64 12.04
N LYS A 71 14.15 4.40 12.44
CA LYS A 71 14.93 4.12 13.66
C LYS A 71 16.42 4.18 13.38
N GLU A 72 16.85 3.46 12.34
CA GLU A 72 18.24 3.40 11.92
C GLU A 72 18.32 3.45 10.40
N SER A 73 19.35 4.12 9.87
CA SER A 73 19.68 4.03 8.45
C SER A 73 21.12 4.47 8.21
N GLU A 74 21.89 3.57 7.60
CA GLU A 74 23.29 3.78 7.19
C GLU A 74 23.38 4.65 5.93
N LEU A 75 22.34 4.61 5.09
CA LEU A 75 22.25 5.43 3.89
C LEU A 75 21.38 6.66 4.13
N GLU A 76 21.72 7.76 3.49
CA GLU A 76 20.89 8.95 3.46
C GLU A 76 19.61 8.68 2.65
N ILE A 77 18.47 8.97 3.25
CA ILE A 77 17.16 8.83 2.61
C ILE A 77 16.96 10.00 1.66
N LYS A 78 16.49 9.71 0.45
CA LYS A 78 16.10 10.72 -0.54
C LYS A 78 14.61 11.05 -0.39
N SER A 79 13.76 10.04 -0.36
CA SER A 79 12.33 10.19 -0.21
C SER A 79 11.70 8.99 0.49
N LEU A 80 10.60 9.27 1.18
CA LEU A 80 9.66 8.25 1.64
C LEU A 80 8.35 8.46 0.89
N GLU A 81 7.81 7.39 0.34
CA GLU A 81 6.66 7.43 -0.55
C GLU A 81 5.63 6.36 -0.16
N VAL A 82 4.36 6.69 -0.38
CA VAL A 82 3.23 5.77 -0.24
C VAL A 82 2.57 5.67 -1.61
N GLN A 83 2.51 4.46 -2.14
CA GLN A 83 1.97 4.20 -3.46
C GLN A 83 0.76 3.28 -3.37
N LEU A 84 -0.35 3.69 -3.98
CA LEU A 84 -1.53 2.88 -4.18
C LEU A 84 -1.44 2.15 -5.51
N VAL A 85 -1.54 0.83 -5.47
CA VAL A 85 -1.49 -0.06 -6.62
C VAL A 85 -2.81 -0.81 -6.72
N ARG A 86 -3.38 -0.84 -7.93
CA ARG A 86 -4.52 -1.70 -8.28
C ARG A 86 -3.99 -2.97 -8.92
N VAL A 87 -4.35 -4.11 -8.34
CA VAL A 87 -3.99 -5.44 -8.84
C VAL A 87 -5.24 -6.10 -9.41
N GLU A 88 -5.24 -6.27 -10.73
CA GLU A 88 -6.34 -6.89 -11.46
C GLU A 88 -5.91 -8.27 -11.97
N THR A 89 -6.65 -9.29 -11.56
CA THR A 89 -6.49 -10.64 -12.09
C THR A 89 -7.66 -10.99 -12.98
N PHE A 90 -7.41 -11.36 -14.23
CA PHE A 90 -8.44 -11.83 -15.17
C PHE A 90 -7.96 -13.13 -15.81
N GLU A 91 -8.75 -14.21 -15.68
CA GLU A 91 -8.45 -15.53 -16.26
C GLU A 91 -7.02 -16.03 -15.95
N GLY A 92 -6.55 -15.79 -14.73
CA GLY A 92 -5.22 -16.22 -14.27
C GLY A 92 -4.05 -15.32 -14.68
N LYS A 93 -4.30 -14.20 -15.37
CA LYS A 93 -3.30 -13.15 -15.63
C LYS A 93 -3.49 -12.01 -14.65
N THR A 94 -2.42 -11.65 -13.95
CA THR A 94 -2.41 -10.55 -12.99
C THR A 94 -1.66 -9.35 -13.57
N ASN A 95 -2.30 -8.18 -13.55
CA ASN A 95 -1.71 -6.90 -13.92
C ASN A 95 -1.76 -5.95 -12.72
N ALA A 96 -0.63 -5.35 -12.38
CA ALA A 96 -0.52 -4.31 -11.38
C ALA A 96 -0.43 -2.94 -12.08
N THR A 97 -1.26 -1.99 -11.66
CA THR A 97 -1.26 -0.62 -12.18
C THR A 97 -1.10 0.35 -11.01
N GLU A 98 -0.12 1.25 -11.11
CA GLU A 98 0.00 2.36 -10.17
C GLU A 98 -1.19 3.31 -10.34
N VAL A 99 -1.90 3.57 -9.24
CA VAL A 99 -3.03 4.49 -9.19
C VAL A 99 -2.58 5.86 -8.71
N GLN A 100 -1.75 5.90 -7.67
CA GLN A 100 -1.28 7.12 -7.04
C GLN A 100 0.05 6.86 -6.32
N ASN A 101 0.95 7.84 -6.34
CA ASN A 101 2.14 7.88 -5.50
C ASN A 101 2.16 9.23 -4.76
N ILE A 102 2.41 9.19 -3.45
CA ILE A 102 2.52 10.36 -2.58
C ILE A 102 3.87 10.31 -1.88
N GLN A 103 4.68 11.35 -2.09
CA GLN A 103 5.89 11.56 -1.29
C GLN A 103 5.52 12.18 0.07
N VAL A 104 5.76 11.45 1.15
CA VAL A 104 5.45 11.86 2.53
C VAL A 104 6.64 12.52 3.23
N ALA A 105 7.86 12.26 2.78
CA ALA A 105 9.06 12.94 3.26
C ALA A 105 10.07 13.17 2.12
N ASP A 106 10.82 14.26 2.22
CA ASP A 106 11.89 14.66 1.29
C ASP A 106 13.20 14.92 2.04
N GLY A 107 14.30 14.38 1.53
CA GLY A 107 15.62 14.44 2.15
C GLY A 107 15.82 13.45 3.29
N ASP A 108 17.01 13.52 3.91
CA ASP A 108 17.37 12.56 4.96
C ASP A 108 16.58 12.87 6.24
N VAL A 109 15.64 11.97 6.52
CA VAL A 109 14.66 12.14 7.60
C VAL A 109 15.31 12.01 8.97
N ILE A 110 14.92 12.87 9.91
CA ILE A 110 15.34 12.80 11.31
C ILE A 110 14.98 11.43 11.91
N ARG A 111 15.97 10.76 12.50
CA ARG A 111 15.76 9.47 13.17
C ARG A 111 14.83 9.64 14.38
N ASN A 112 13.97 8.67 14.62
CA ASN A 112 12.93 8.68 15.66
C ASN A 112 11.87 9.78 15.52
N LEU A 113 11.78 10.43 14.36
CA LEU A 113 10.63 11.27 14.02
C LEU A 113 9.52 10.42 13.42
N GLU A 114 8.34 10.50 14.01
CA GLU A 114 7.13 9.86 13.48
C GLU A 114 6.59 10.70 12.30
N ILE A 115 6.59 10.10 11.11
CA ILE A 115 6.06 10.70 9.89
C ILE A 115 4.67 10.12 9.63
N PRO A 116 3.65 10.96 9.42
CA PRO A 116 2.32 10.48 9.07
C PRO A 116 2.29 9.94 7.63
N LEU A 117 1.76 8.74 7.48
CA LEU A 117 1.31 8.20 6.19
C LEU A 117 -0.14 8.65 6.03
N TYR A 118 -0.42 9.53 5.08
CA TYR A 118 -1.78 10.03 4.87
C TYR A 118 -2.09 10.15 3.38
N MET A 119 -3.11 9.43 2.92
CA MET A 119 -3.51 9.38 1.52
C MET A 119 -5.03 9.44 1.38
N LEU A 120 -5.51 10.39 0.58
CA LEU A 120 -6.91 10.43 0.16
C LEU A 120 -7.08 9.57 -1.08
N PHE A 121 -7.99 8.59 -1.03
CA PHE A 121 -8.24 7.72 -2.17
C PHE A 121 -8.78 8.50 -3.37
N PRO A 122 -8.21 8.30 -4.58
CA PRO A 122 -8.70 8.97 -5.77
C PRO A 122 -10.02 8.32 -6.24
N ILE A 123 -11.14 8.96 -5.93
CA ILE A 123 -12.51 8.46 -6.17
C ILE A 123 -12.76 8.01 -7.63
N VAL A 124 -12.10 8.62 -8.61
CA VAL A 124 -12.25 8.27 -10.04
C VAL A 124 -11.48 7.00 -10.43
N TYR A 125 -10.42 6.67 -9.71
CA TYR A 125 -9.51 5.57 -10.04
C TYR A 125 -9.54 4.42 -9.02
N SER A 126 -10.26 4.59 -7.91
CA SER A 126 -10.47 3.59 -6.87
C SER A 126 -11.87 2.99 -6.94
N SER A 127 -11.97 1.70 -6.63
CA SER A 127 -13.22 0.94 -6.54
C SER A 127 -13.17 0.03 -5.32
N PRO A 128 -14.31 -0.54 -4.87
CA PRO A 128 -14.27 -1.59 -3.86
C PRO A 128 -13.48 -2.81 -4.34
N THR A 129 -12.83 -3.51 -3.41
CA THR A 129 -12.20 -4.81 -3.65
C THR A 129 -13.24 -5.83 -4.12
N MET A 130 -12.96 -6.53 -5.22
CA MET A 130 -13.89 -7.47 -5.85
C MET A 130 -13.24 -8.83 -6.07
N LYS A 131 -13.87 -9.90 -5.56
CA LYS A 131 -13.38 -11.28 -5.74
C LYS A 131 -14.45 -12.11 -6.43
N HIS A 132 -14.19 -12.49 -7.69
CA HIS A 132 -14.99 -13.44 -8.45
C HIS A 132 -14.12 -14.66 -8.81
N LYS A 133 -14.76 -15.71 -9.33
CA LYS A 133 -14.07 -16.94 -9.76
C LYS A 133 -13.11 -16.67 -10.93
N ASP A 134 -13.55 -15.86 -11.88
CA ASP A 134 -12.85 -15.63 -13.15
C ASP A 134 -12.08 -14.30 -13.19
N PHE A 135 -12.40 -13.37 -12.28
CA PHE A 135 -11.68 -12.10 -12.15
C PHE A 135 -11.62 -11.61 -10.71
N LYS A 136 -10.56 -10.87 -10.37
CA LYS A 136 -10.37 -10.22 -9.07
C LYS A 136 -9.81 -8.82 -9.28
N ILE A 137 -10.26 -7.87 -8.46
CA ILE A 137 -9.73 -6.51 -8.38
C ILE A 137 -9.38 -6.29 -6.91
N GLU A 138 -8.10 -6.09 -6.65
CA GLU A 138 -7.53 -5.93 -5.31
C GLU A 138 -6.68 -4.66 -5.28
N PHE A 139 -6.45 -4.12 -4.09
CA PHE A 139 -5.63 -2.93 -3.89
C PHE A 139 -4.49 -3.24 -2.93
N GLN A 140 -3.34 -2.65 -3.20
CA GLN A 140 -2.15 -2.77 -2.38
C GLN A 140 -1.61 -1.36 -2.11
N VAL A 141 -1.11 -1.17 -0.89
CA VAL A 141 -0.33 0.01 -0.53
C VAL A 141 1.11 -0.41 -0.39
N ASN A 142 1.97 0.25 -1.16
CA ASN A 142 3.41 0.08 -1.08
C ASN A 142 3.99 1.23 -0.28
N ILE A 143 4.76 0.92 0.75
CA ILE A 143 5.64 1.87 1.43
C ILE A 143 7.00 1.76 0.78
N ILE A 144 7.46 2.85 0.17
CA ILE A 144 8.68 2.90 -0.61
C ILE A 144 9.68 3.82 0.07
N VAL A 145 10.90 3.34 0.27
CA VAL A 145 12.04 4.13 0.73
C VAL A 145 13.05 4.22 -0.38
N ILE A 146 13.36 5.43 -0.83
CA ILE A 146 14.38 5.69 -1.84
C ILE A 146 15.59 6.30 -1.14
N PHE A 147 16.77 5.72 -1.33
CA PHE A 147 18.03 6.25 -0.83
C PHE A 147 18.72 7.13 -1.87
N LEU A 148 19.62 8.02 -1.43
CA LEU A 148 20.35 8.92 -2.34
C LEU A 148 21.26 8.17 -3.35
N ASN A 149 21.69 6.95 -3.03
CA ASN A 149 22.47 6.10 -3.93
C ASN A 149 21.61 5.38 -4.99
N GLY A 150 20.28 5.59 -4.99
CA GLY A 150 19.35 4.97 -5.93
C GLY A 150 18.84 3.59 -5.52
N TYR A 151 19.26 3.06 -4.36
CA TYR A 151 18.65 1.86 -3.80
C TYR A 151 17.21 2.15 -3.38
N GLN A 152 16.30 1.20 -3.64
CA GLN A 152 14.88 1.32 -3.31
C GLN A 152 14.44 0.11 -2.49
N LEU A 153 13.79 0.38 -1.36
CA LEU A 153 13.05 -0.61 -0.58
C LEU A 153 11.57 -0.44 -0.87
N THR A 154 10.85 -1.55 -0.97
CA THR A 154 9.40 -1.54 -1.16
C THR A 154 8.82 -2.63 -0.28
N GLU A 155 7.92 -2.23 0.63
CA GLU A 155 7.13 -3.14 1.45
C GLU A 155 5.67 -3.01 1.02
N SER A 156 5.03 -4.13 0.71
CA SER A 156 3.68 -4.17 0.12
C SER A 156 2.64 -4.72 1.10
N PHE A 157 1.55 -3.98 1.27
CA PHE A 157 0.44 -4.34 2.16
C PHE A 157 -0.86 -4.47 1.36
N GLU A 158 -1.53 -5.60 1.48
CA GLU A 158 -2.87 -5.77 0.90
C GLU A 158 -3.91 -4.99 1.72
N ILE A 159 -4.73 -4.18 1.03
CA ILE A 159 -5.84 -3.44 1.64
C ILE A 159 -7.18 -3.87 1.04
N ASN A 160 -8.23 -3.90 1.86
CA ASN A 160 -9.58 -4.35 1.50
C ASN A 160 -10.59 -3.23 1.53
#